data_AF-A0A5C4LM62-F1
#
_entry.id   AF-A0A5C4LM62-F1
#
_cell.length_a   1.000
_cell.length_b   1.000
_cell.length_c   1.000
_cell.angle_alpha   90.00
_cell.angle_beta   90.00
_cell.angle_gamma   90.00
#
_symmetry.space_group_name_H-M   'P 1'
#
loop_
_entity.id
_entity.type
_entity.pdbx_description
1 polymer ?
#
loop_
_entity_poly.entity_id
_entity_poly.type
_entity_poly.pdbx_seq_one_letter_code
_entity_poly.pdbx_strand_id
1 'polypeptide(L)'
;MTVHPRIATPRSAPARIAWPWLDRAGRLSRFKLAVFLLALAPGLWFTAAYALDQLGAKPLTAYLHAMGDWSVRFLIISLAVTPMRRIANAPKLILVRRMLGLTALAYALVHFTLYIADQKFDLARVASEIVFRIYLTIGFAGLLGLAVLGVTSTDGMIRRLGKAWPRLHRLVYPLTALALLHFFLQSKIDVSKPVYWSGLFLALMGWRLMHRFKVPTTPLPLLGLSVAAGLATAGLEALWYALATGVPAEAVLSANLDPFDDVRPAWWVLGTVILIVPLNLWQTRATSGGKGSSEKEPVARPARAAKV
;
A
#
# COMPACT_ATOMS: atom_id res chain seq x y z
N MET A 1 -58.81 11.94 30.47
CA MET A 1 -57.84 10.98 29.91
C MET A 1 -57.26 11.57 28.63
N THR A 2 -56.12 12.24 28.72
CA THR A 2 -55.40 12.84 27.59
C THR A 2 -54.53 11.77 26.93
N VAL A 3 -54.90 11.37 25.72
CA VAL A 3 -54.16 10.38 24.93
C VAL A 3 -52.97 11.08 24.27
N HIS A 4 -51.75 10.82 24.75
CA HIS A 4 -50.54 11.27 24.07
C HIS A 4 -50.32 10.46 22.77
N PRO A 5 -50.11 11.10 21.61
CA PRO A 5 -49.77 10.39 20.38
C PRO A 5 -48.38 9.76 20.51
N ARG A 6 -48.29 8.45 20.27
CA ARG A 6 -47.00 7.73 20.19
C ARG A 6 -46.22 8.28 19.01
N ILE A 7 -45.07 8.89 19.28
CA ILE A 7 -44.09 9.25 18.26
C ILE A 7 -43.63 7.95 17.58
N ALA A 8 -43.99 7.77 16.32
CA ALA A 8 -43.51 6.66 15.53
C ALA A 8 -41.98 6.77 15.40
N THR A 9 -41.24 5.85 16.02
CA THR A 9 -39.80 5.72 15.79
C THR A 9 -39.57 5.44 14.31
N PRO A 10 -38.71 6.21 13.60
CA PRO A 10 -38.42 5.94 12.19
C PRO A 10 -37.87 4.52 12.07
N ARG A 11 -38.54 3.68 11.28
CA ARG A 11 -38.07 2.33 10.93
C ARG A 11 -36.66 2.49 10.36
N SER A 12 -35.68 1.88 11.02
CA SER A 12 -34.32 1.79 10.52
C SER A 12 -34.36 1.13 9.13
N ALA A 13 -34.00 1.90 8.10
CA ALA A 13 -33.88 1.36 6.75
C ALA A 13 -32.96 0.13 6.79
N PRO A 14 -33.29 -0.96 6.06
CA PRO A 14 -32.47 -2.16 6.06
C PRO A 14 -31.04 -1.80 5.70
N ALA A 15 -30.08 -2.31 6.48
CA ALA A 15 -28.67 -2.07 6.25
C ALA A 15 -28.29 -2.59 4.86
N ARG A 16 -28.15 -1.68 3.89
CA ARG A 16 -27.74 -2.07 2.53
C ARG A 16 -26.34 -2.67 2.60
N ILE A 17 -26.18 -3.88 2.07
CA ILE A 17 -24.88 -4.53 1.95
C ILE A 17 -23.96 -3.63 1.12
N ALA A 18 -22.95 -3.05 1.76
CA ALA A 18 -22.02 -2.13 1.13
C ALA A 18 -20.94 -2.94 0.39
N TRP A 19 -21.25 -3.37 -0.82
CA TRP A 19 -20.31 -4.13 -1.65
C TRP A 19 -19.04 -3.31 -1.99
N PRO A 20 -17.86 -3.95 -2.09
CA PRO A 20 -16.58 -3.26 -2.30
C PRO A 20 -16.53 -2.39 -3.56
N TRP A 21 -17.25 -2.74 -4.62
CA TRP A 21 -17.30 -2.04 -5.91
C TRP A 21 -18.36 -0.93 -6.00
N LEU A 22 -19.15 -0.70 -4.95
CA LEU A 22 -20.19 0.35 -4.95
C LEU A 22 -19.68 1.69 -4.39
N ASP A 23 -20.26 2.79 -4.86
CA ASP A 23 -20.11 4.11 -4.27
C ASP A 23 -21.00 4.27 -3.02
N ARG A 24 -20.92 5.44 -2.35
CA ARG A 24 -21.72 5.71 -1.15
C ARG A 24 -23.23 5.76 -1.40
N ALA A 25 -23.64 6.00 -2.64
CA ALA A 25 -25.05 5.99 -3.05
C ALA A 25 -25.52 4.58 -3.47
N GLY A 26 -24.66 3.57 -3.38
CA GLY A 26 -24.95 2.20 -3.80
C GLY A 26 -24.86 1.97 -5.31
N ARG A 27 -24.32 2.91 -6.09
CA ARG A 27 -24.12 2.73 -7.54
C ARG A 27 -22.78 2.09 -7.84
N LEU A 28 -22.67 1.40 -8.98
CA LEU A 28 -21.43 0.77 -9.40
C LEU A 28 -20.34 1.82 -9.67
N SER A 29 -19.22 1.71 -8.97
CA SER A 29 -18.01 2.48 -9.24
C SER A 29 -17.08 1.65 -10.12
N ARG A 30 -17.02 1.98 -11.42
CA ARG A 30 -16.11 1.31 -12.38
C ARG A 30 -14.67 1.28 -11.88
N PHE A 31 -14.21 2.37 -11.25
CA PHE A 31 -12.87 2.45 -10.65
C PHE A 31 -12.66 1.44 -9.52
N LYS A 32 -13.58 1.36 -8.55
CA LYS A 32 -13.47 0.40 -7.45
C LYS A 32 -13.59 -1.04 -7.95
N LEU A 33 -14.45 -1.29 -8.93
CA LEU A 33 -14.58 -2.60 -9.57
C LEU A 33 -13.28 -3.01 -10.26
N ALA A 34 -12.69 -2.13 -11.06
CA ALA A 34 -11.42 -2.41 -11.73
C ALA A 34 -10.31 -2.75 -10.72
N VAL A 35 -10.16 -1.95 -9.66
CA VAL A 35 -9.17 -2.22 -8.60
C VAL A 35 -9.45 -3.55 -7.90
N PHE A 36 -10.73 -3.87 -7.64
CA PHE A 36 -11.11 -5.15 -7.04
C PHE A 36 -10.76 -6.34 -7.92
N LEU A 37 -11.06 -6.29 -9.23
CA LEU A 37 -10.73 -7.36 -10.17
C LEU A 37 -9.20 -7.52 -10.31
N LEU A 38 -8.47 -6.41 -10.41
CA LEU A 38 -7.00 -6.43 -10.45
C LEU A 38 -6.40 -7.00 -9.14
N ALA A 39 -7.02 -6.73 -8.00
CA ALA A 39 -6.60 -7.27 -6.71
C ALA A 39 -6.84 -8.78 -6.59
N LEU A 40 -7.86 -9.32 -7.27
CA LEU A 40 -8.13 -10.77 -7.33
C LEU A 40 -7.26 -11.50 -8.34
N ALA A 41 -6.90 -10.85 -9.44
CA ALA A 41 -6.19 -11.44 -10.57
C ALA A 41 -4.98 -12.32 -10.19
N PRO A 42 -4.04 -11.90 -9.32
CA PRO A 42 -2.89 -12.75 -9.00
C PRO A 42 -3.28 -13.98 -8.19
N GLY A 43 -4.20 -13.86 -7.23
CA GLY A 43 -4.73 -15.00 -6.49
C GLY A 43 -5.36 -16.04 -7.42
N LEU A 44 -6.19 -15.59 -8.36
CA LEU A 44 -6.81 -16.47 -9.36
C LEU A 44 -5.78 -17.11 -10.28
N TRP A 45 -4.79 -16.34 -10.76
CA TRP A 45 -3.71 -16.85 -11.60
C TRP A 45 -2.92 -17.96 -10.91
N PHE A 46 -2.44 -17.73 -9.68
CA PHE A 46 -1.67 -18.75 -8.97
C PHE A 46 -2.51 -19.95 -8.53
N THR A 47 -3.80 -19.76 -8.26
CA THR A 47 -4.72 -20.88 -8.00
C THR A 47 -4.87 -21.76 -9.24
N ALA A 48 -5.07 -21.16 -10.42
CA ALA A 48 -5.17 -21.87 -11.68
C ALA A 48 -3.84 -22.56 -12.04
N ALA A 49 -2.71 -21.85 -11.89
CA ALA A 49 -1.39 -22.42 -12.14
C ALA A 49 -1.07 -23.60 -11.21
N TYR A 50 -1.52 -23.54 -9.94
CA TYR A 50 -1.40 -24.68 -9.02
C TYR A 50 -2.26 -25.87 -9.48
N ALA A 51 -3.52 -25.61 -9.86
CA ALA A 51 -4.45 -26.66 -10.30
C ALA A 51 -4.05 -27.32 -11.65
N LEU A 52 -3.26 -26.62 -12.47
CA LEU A 52 -2.78 -27.09 -13.76
C LEU A 52 -1.32 -27.61 -13.71
N ASP A 53 -0.77 -27.81 -12.50
CA ASP A 53 0.61 -28.28 -12.28
C ASP A 53 1.71 -27.41 -12.94
N GLN A 54 1.47 -26.09 -13.05
CA GLN A 54 2.37 -25.13 -13.71
C GLN A 54 3.34 -24.42 -12.76
N LEU A 55 3.37 -24.81 -11.48
CA LEU A 55 4.21 -24.17 -10.44
C LEU A 55 5.53 -24.92 -10.16
N GLY A 56 5.90 -25.86 -11.03
CA GLY A 56 7.16 -26.60 -10.97
C GLY A 56 7.20 -27.66 -9.86
N ALA A 57 8.40 -28.10 -9.49
CA ALA A 57 8.61 -29.28 -8.65
C ALA A 57 8.09 -29.16 -7.20
N LYS A 58 7.97 -27.94 -6.66
CA LYS A 58 7.44 -27.68 -5.31
C LYS A 58 6.26 -26.71 -5.40
N PRO A 59 5.11 -27.15 -5.96
CA PRO A 59 4.03 -26.24 -6.35
C PRO A 59 3.40 -25.55 -5.14
N LEU A 60 3.26 -26.25 -4.01
CA LEU A 60 2.69 -25.67 -2.79
C LEU A 60 3.61 -24.59 -2.20
N THR A 61 4.91 -24.84 -2.13
CA THR A 61 5.90 -23.86 -1.66
C THR A 61 5.96 -22.64 -2.60
N ALA A 62 5.90 -22.85 -3.91
CA ALA A 62 5.84 -21.76 -4.89
C ALA A 62 4.58 -20.90 -4.71
N TYR A 63 3.42 -21.54 -4.51
CA TYR A 63 2.17 -20.83 -4.25
C TYR A 63 2.20 -20.06 -2.92
N LEU A 64 2.74 -20.67 -1.86
CA LEU A 64 2.95 -20.05 -0.55
C LEU A 64 3.77 -18.77 -0.69
N HIS A 65 4.93 -18.83 -1.37
CA HIS A 65 5.78 -17.67 -1.60
C HIS A 65 5.07 -16.60 -2.44
N ALA A 66 4.34 -16.99 -3.49
CA ALA A 66 3.59 -16.05 -4.32
C ALA A 66 2.53 -15.27 -3.52
N MET A 67 1.80 -15.93 -2.62
CA MET A 67 0.81 -15.25 -1.77
C MET A 67 1.47 -14.29 -0.75
N GLY A 68 2.64 -14.67 -0.23
CA GLY A 68 3.47 -13.80 0.61
C GLY A 68 3.95 -12.55 -0.14
N ASP A 69 4.52 -12.73 -1.34
CA ASP A 69 4.96 -11.65 -2.23
C ASP A 69 3.82 -10.66 -2.49
N TRP A 70 2.64 -11.16 -2.89
CA TRP A 70 1.49 -10.30 -3.21
C TRP A 70 0.89 -9.60 -1.99
N SER A 71 0.92 -10.22 -0.82
CA SER A 71 0.55 -9.56 0.44
C SER A 71 1.38 -8.30 0.69
N VAL A 72 2.70 -8.40 0.58
CA VAL A 72 3.62 -7.25 0.73
C VAL A 72 3.36 -6.20 -0.34
N ARG A 73 3.15 -6.60 -1.61
CA ARG A 73 2.80 -5.67 -2.70
C ARG A 73 1.57 -4.84 -2.38
N PHE A 74 0.47 -5.49 -1.99
CA PHE A 74 -0.77 -4.77 -1.65
C PHE A 74 -0.60 -3.88 -0.42
N LEU A 75 0.21 -4.31 0.56
CA LEU A 75 0.51 -3.49 1.73
C LEU A 75 1.24 -2.20 1.34
N ILE A 76 2.30 -2.30 0.52
CA ILE A 76 3.04 -1.14 0.01
C ILE A 76 2.15 -0.26 -0.88
N ILE A 77 1.36 -0.83 -1.79
CA ILE A 77 0.43 -0.09 -2.66
C ILE A 77 -0.60 0.67 -1.79
N SER A 78 -1.10 0.07 -0.71
CA SER A 78 -2.03 0.72 0.22
C SER A 78 -1.40 1.94 0.92
N LEU A 79 -0.10 1.87 1.23
CA LEU A 79 0.67 2.98 1.79
C LEU A 79 0.97 4.06 0.74
N ALA A 80 1.10 3.68 -0.54
CA ALA A 80 1.33 4.58 -1.66
C ALA A 80 0.11 5.44 -2.02
N VAL A 81 -1.10 5.00 -1.68
CA VAL A 81 -2.35 5.74 -1.98
C VAL A 81 -2.31 7.21 -1.51
N THR A 82 -1.83 7.46 -0.29
CA THR A 82 -1.78 8.83 0.27
C THR A 82 -0.81 9.75 -0.48
N PRO A 83 0.47 9.39 -0.68
CA PRO A 83 1.38 10.21 -1.50
C PRO A 83 0.84 10.40 -2.91
N MET A 84 0.41 9.33 -3.58
CA MET A 84 -0.07 9.40 -4.97
C MET A 84 -1.30 10.26 -5.13
N ARG A 85 -2.23 10.21 -4.17
CA ARG A 85 -3.38 11.12 -4.15
C ARG A 85 -2.96 12.60 -4.20
N ARG A 86 -1.86 12.96 -3.54
CA ARG A 86 -1.41 14.36 -3.43
C ARG A 86 -0.53 14.77 -4.59
N ILE A 87 0.43 13.93 -4.96
CA ILE A 87 1.39 14.26 -6.03
C ILE A 87 0.70 14.22 -7.39
N ALA A 88 -0.19 13.25 -7.59
CA ALA A 88 -0.98 13.09 -8.81
C ALA A 88 -2.41 13.63 -8.67
N ASN A 89 -2.68 14.57 -7.75
CA ASN A 89 -3.97 15.28 -7.60
C ASN A 89 -5.22 14.40 -7.85
N ALA A 90 -5.18 13.17 -7.35
CA ALA A 90 -6.14 12.12 -7.64
C ALA A 90 -6.91 11.76 -6.36
N PRO A 91 -7.84 12.63 -5.89
CA PRO A 91 -8.54 12.42 -4.63
C PRO A 91 -9.32 11.10 -4.58
N LYS A 92 -9.76 10.58 -5.73
CA LYS A 92 -10.49 9.32 -5.85
C LYS A 92 -9.68 8.09 -5.41
N LEU A 93 -8.34 8.15 -5.39
CA LEU A 93 -7.50 7.03 -4.92
C LEU A 93 -7.80 6.66 -3.45
N ILE A 94 -8.25 7.62 -2.63
CA ILE A 94 -8.58 7.33 -1.22
C ILE A 94 -9.70 6.30 -1.08
N LEU A 95 -10.57 6.17 -2.09
CA LEU A 95 -11.72 5.28 -2.08
C LEU A 95 -11.33 3.79 -2.09
N VAL A 96 -10.12 3.47 -2.56
CA VAL A 96 -9.62 2.09 -2.66
C VAL A 96 -8.56 1.75 -1.61
N ARG A 97 -8.13 2.70 -0.78
CA ARG A 97 -7.11 2.46 0.27
C ARG A 97 -7.48 1.31 1.20
N ARG A 98 -8.73 1.29 1.68
CA ARG A 98 -9.24 0.23 2.56
C ARG A 98 -9.32 -1.12 1.84
N MET A 99 -9.74 -1.12 0.57
CA MET A 99 -9.81 -2.34 -0.24
C MET A 99 -8.43 -2.98 -0.38
N LEU A 100 -7.41 -2.17 -0.72
CA LEU A 100 -6.03 -2.64 -0.86
C LEU A 100 -5.45 -3.16 0.47
N GLY A 101 -5.69 -2.46 1.58
CA GLY A 101 -5.23 -2.92 2.89
C GLY A 101 -5.89 -4.24 3.35
N LEU A 102 -7.19 -4.41 3.09
CA LEU A 102 -7.89 -5.67 3.36
C LEU A 102 -7.45 -6.78 2.40
N THR A 103 -7.11 -6.44 1.15
CA THR A 103 -6.54 -7.40 0.20
C THR A 103 -5.19 -7.90 0.70
N ALA A 104 -4.31 -7.04 1.21
CA ALA A 104 -3.05 -7.45 1.81
C ALA A 104 -3.28 -8.47 2.96
N LEU A 105 -4.22 -8.19 3.87
CA LEU A 105 -4.59 -9.14 4.92
C LEU A 105 -5.15 -10.46 4.36
N ALA A 106 -6.01 -10.42 3.34
CA ALA A 106 -6.57 -11.62 2.73
C ALA A 106 -5.47 -12.52 2.15
N TYR A 107 -4.51 -11.93 1.42
CA TYR A 107 -3.35 -12.68 0.90
C TYR A 107 -2.44 -13.19 2.02
N ALA A 108 -2.25 -12.43 3.10
CA ALA A 108 -1.51 -12.89 4.28
C ALA A 108 -2.18 -14.10 4.96
N LEU A 109 -3.52 -14.11 5.04
CA LEU A 109 -4.28 -15.24 5.58
C LEU A 109 -4.18 -16.48 4.67
N VAL A 110 -4.27 -16.29 3.35
CA VAL A 110 -4.04 -17.39 2.39
C VAL A 110 -2.61 -17.91 2.51
N HIS A 111 -1.61 -17.03 2.58
CA HIS A 111 -0.22 -17.40 2.79
C HIS A 111 -0.03 -18.25 4.07
N PHE A 112 -0.62 -17.82 5.19
CA PHE A 112 -0.58 -18.59 6.44
C PHE A 112 -1.32 -19.94 6.34
N THR A 113 -2.45 -19.98 5.63
CA THR A 113 -3.19 -21.22 5.37
C THR A 113 -2.38 -22.19 4.52
N LEU A 114 -1.68 -21.69 3.51
CA LEU A 114 -0.76 -22.49 2.68
C LEU A 114 0.42 -23.01 3.51
N TYR A 115 0.94 -22.23 4.47
CA TYR A 115 1.94 -22.71 5.42
C TYR A 115 1.42 -23.85 6.30
N ILE A 116 0.19 -23.75 6.82
CA ILE A 116 -0.45 -24.86 7.55
C ILE A 116 -0.57 -26.10 6.66
N ALA A 117 -0.99 -25.92 5.41
CA ALA A 117 -1.09 -27.01 4.44
C ALA A 117 0.28 -27.63 4.11
N ASP A 118 1.34 -26.82 4.03
CA ASP A 118 2.73 -27.26 3.83
C ASP A 118 3.22 -28.12 5.01
N GLN A 119 2.78 -27.78 6.23
CA GLN A 119 2.95 -28.60 7.44
C GLN A 119 1.93 -29.75 7.57
N LYS A 120 1.23 -30.11 6.49
CA LYS A 120 0.26 -31.23 6.44
C LYS A 120 -0.87 -31.11 7.47
N PHE A 121 -1.24 -29.88 7.83
CA PHE A 121 -2.26 -29.59 8.84
C PHE A 121 -1.92 -30.06 10.26
N ASP A 122 -0.66 -30.38 10.55
CA ASP A 122 -0.19 -30.64 11.91
C ASP A 122 -0.05 -29.32 12.68
N LEU A 123 -1.09 -28.96 13.42
CA LEU A 123 -1.15 -27.69 14.16
C LEU A 123 -0.16 -27.61 15.32
N ALA A 124 0.23 -28.74 15.91
CA ALA A 124 1.24 -28.77 16.96
C ALA A 124 2.61 -28.42 16.38
N ARG A 125 2.95 -29.01 15.23
CA ARG A 125 4.17 -28.68 14.47
C ARG A 125 4.16 -27.23 13.98
N VAL A 126 3.05 -26.74 13.45
CA VAL A 126 2.90 -25.33 13.05
C VAL A 126 3.22 -24.41 14.22
N ALA A 127 2.63 -24.65 15.39
CA ALA A 127 2.85 -23.84 16.58
C ALA A 127 4.31 -23.91 17.07
N SER A 128 4.90 -25.12 17.13
CA SER A 128 6.30 -25.26 17.56
C SER A 128 7.26 -24.54 16.62
N GLU A 129 7.06 -24.66 15.31
CA GLU A 129 7.91 -23.99 14.32
C GLU A 129 7.79 -22.45 14.41
N ILE A 130 6.58 -21.92 14.64
CA ILE A 130 6.37 -20.47 14.85
C ILE A 130 7.11 -19.97 16.08
N VAL A 131 7.16 -20.76 17.16
CA VAL A 131 7.84 -20.38 18.40
C VAL A 131 9.36 -20.45 18.25
N PHE A 132 9.88 -21.51 17.62
CA PHE A 132 11.32 -21.77 17.58
C PHE A 132 12.04 -21.16 16.38
N ARG A 133 11.34 -20.70 15.35
CA ARG A 133 11.95 -20.01 14.20
C ARG A 133 11.61 -18.53 14.19
N ILE A 134 12.62 -17.70 14.46
CA ILE A 134 12.46 -16.25 14.61
C ILE A 134 11.74 -15.58 13.43
N TYR A 135 12.01 -16.00 12.19
CA TYR A 135 11.36 -15.44 11.02
C TYR A 135 9.86 -15.76 11.00
N LEU A 136 9.45 -16.96 11.43
CA LEU A 136 8.02 -17.32 11.57
C LEU A 136 7.36 -16.55 12.72
N THR A 137 8.06 -16.37 13.85
CA THR A 137 7.55 -15.54 14.96
C THR A 137 7.25 -14.11 14.50
N ILE A 138 8.19 -13.48 13.77
CA ILE A 138 8.04 -12.13 13.23
C ILE A 138 6.88 -12.07 12.22
N GLY A 139 6.80 -13.04 11.31
CA GLY A 139 5.71 -13.14 10.33
C GLY A 139 4.34 -13.28 11.00
N PHE A 140 4.24 -14.14 12.02
CA PHE A 140 3.00 -14.37 12.77
C PHE A 140 2.58 -13.14 13.59
N ALA A 141 3.52 -12.44 14.24
CA ALA A 141 3.24 -11.17 14.91
C ALA A 141 2.73 -10.11 13.92
N GLY A 142 3.33 -10.03 12.74
CA GLY A 142 2.85 -9.21 11.62
C GLY A 142 1.42 -9.55 11.21
N LEU A 143 1.12 -10.84 11.03
CA LEU A 143 -0.22 -11.34 10.70
C LEU A 143 -1.26 -10.95 11.75
N LEU A 144 -0.97 -11.17 13.04
CA LEU A 144 -1.87 -10.79 14.12
C LEU A 144 -2.14 -9.28 14.14
N GLY A 145 -1.10 -8.46 13.95
CA GLY A 145 -1.25 -7.02 13.86
C GLY A 145 -2.11 -6.59 12.66
N LEU A 146 -1.88 -7.18 11.48
CA LEU A 146 -2.71 -6.93 10.29
C LEU A 146 -4.16 -7.39 10.51
N ALA A 147 -4.38 -8.52 11.19
CA ALA A 147 -5.71 -9.02 11.53
C ALA A 147 -6.45 -8.03 12.44
N VAL A 148 -5.79 -7.46 13.45
CA VAL A 148 -6.35 -6.39 14.31
C VAL A 148 -6.76 -5.18 13.47
N LEU A 149 -5.92 -4.74 12.53
CA LEU A 149 -6.25 -3.63 11.62
C LEU A 149 -7.43 -3.98 10.70
N GLY A 150 -7.50 -5.23 10.21
CA GLY A 150 -8.59 -5.71 9.36
C GLY A 150 -9.94 -5.72 10.08
N VAL A 151 -9.99 -6.30 11.28
CA VAL A 151 -11.22 -6.36 12.11
C VAL A 151 -11.68 -4.95 12.49
N THR A 152 -10.76 -4.04 12.74
CA THR A 152 -11.07 -2.64 13.08
C THR A 152 -11.27 -1.74 11.85
N SER A 153 -11.29 -2.29 10.64
CA SER A 153 -11.54 -1.53 9.40
C SER A 153 -13.03 -1.40 9.03
N THR A 154 -13.97 -1.99 9.79
CA THR A 154 -15.42 -1.87 9.50
C THR A 154 -15.98 -0.49 9.83
N ASP A 155 -17.05 -0.07 9.16
CA ASP A 155 -17.66 1.25 9.41
C ASP A 155 -18.17 1.37 10.86
N GLY A 156 -18.65 0.26 11.44
CA GLY A 156 -19.02 0.18 12.86
C GLY A 156 -17.82 0.40 13.78
N MET A 157 -16.69 -0.25 13.51
CA MET A 157 -15.49 -0.10 14.34
C MET A 157 -14.83 1.27 14.18
N ILE A 158 -14.84 1.85 12.99
CA ILE A 158 -14.37 3.23 12.75
C ILE A 158 -15.19 4.20 13.61
N ARG A 159 -16.53 4.06 13.64
CA ARG A 159 -17.41 4.88 14.49
C ARG A 159 -17.17 4.63 15.99
N ARG A 160 -17.04 3.36 16.40
CA ARG A 160 -16.85 2.97 17.80
C ARG A 160 -15.54 3.48 18.39
N LEU A 161 -14.44 3.39 17.64
CA LEU A 161 -13.10 3.76 18.12
C LEU A 161 -12.80 5.26 17.99
N GLY A 162 -13.48 5.97 17.09
CA GLY A 162 -13.36 7.43 16.92
C GLY A 162 -11.91 7.89 16.79
N LYS A 163 -11.45 8.75 17.72
CA LYS A 163 -10.09 9.32 17.72
C LYS A 163 -8.97 8.29 17.98
N ALA A 164 -9.28 7.13 18.55
CA ALA A 164 -8.31 6.06 18.74
C ALA A 164 -8.03 5.29 17.43
N TRP A 165 -8.99 5.24 16.51
CA TRP A 165 -8.87 4.50 15.25
C TRP A 165 -7.64 4.91 14.41
N PRO A 166 -7.40 6.22 14.16
CA PRO A 166 -6.21 6.64 13.45
C PRO A 166 -4.91 6.33 14.19
N ARG A 167 -4.91 6.26 15.52
CA ARG A 167 -3.71 5.90 16.31
C ARG A 167 -3.39 4.42 16.13
N LEU A 168 -4.39 3.56 16.27
CA LEU A 168 -4.27 2.12 16.01
C LEU A 168 -3.78 1.86 14.57
N HIS A 169 -4.38 2.52 13.58
CA HIS A 169 -4.01 2.30 12.18
C HIS A 169 -2.66 2.90 11.77
N ARG A 170 -1.96 3.62 12.66
CA ARG A 170 -0.53 3.94 12.43
C ARG A 170 0.36 2.71 12.61
N LEU A 171 -0.10 1.65 13.29
CA LEU A 171 0.63 0.39 13.39
C LEU A 171 0.91 -0.24 12.02
N VAL A 172 0.19 0.14 10.96
CA VAL A 172 0.52 -0.30 9.60
C VAL A 172 1.98 -0.02 9.22
N TYR A 173 2.60 1.06 9.73
CA TYR A 173 4.00 1.38 9.43
C TYR A 173 4.98 0.37 10.04
N PRO A 174 5.02 0.16 11.37
CA PRO A 174 5.88 -0.88 11.95
C PRO A 174 5.49 -2.29 11.49
N LEU A 175 4.20 -2.59 11.25
CA LEU A 175 3.79 -3.89 10.71
C LEU A 175 4.30 -4.14 9.29
N THR A 176 4.37 -3.10 8.46
CA THR A 176 4.99 -3.20 7.12
C THR A 176 6.50 -3.44 7.24
N ALA A 177 7.18 -2.77 8.17
CA ALA A 177 8.59 -3.02 8.44
C ALA A 177 8.84 -4.46 8.93
N LEU A 178 7.98 -4.99 9.81
CA LEU A 178 8.05 -6.39 10.24
C LEU A 178 7.80 -7.37 9.09
N ALA A 179 6.84 -7.09 8.21
CA ALA A 179 6.57 -7.92 7.04
C ALA A 179 7.77 -7.95 6.07
N LEU A 180 8.43 -6.82 5.86
CA LEU A 180 9.65 -6.73 5.05
C LEU A 180 10.83 -7.44 5.72
N LEU A 181 11.00 -7.32 7.03
CA LEU A 181 12.03 -8.05 7.78
C LEU A 181 11.81 -9.57 7.72
N HIS A 182 10.56 -10.01 7.89
CA HIS A 182 10.19 -11.41 7.68
C HIS A 182 10.56 -11.89 6.26
N PHE A 183 10.31 -11.06 5.25
CA PHE A 183 10.64 -11.37 3.86
C PHE A 183 12.15 -11.47 3.63
N PHE A 184 12.95 -10.58 4.24
CA PHE A 184 14.41 -10.68 4.23
C PHE A 184 14.90 -11.98 4.87
N LEU A 185 14.42 -12.31 6.08
CA LEU A 185 14.87 -13.50 6.81
C LEU A 185 14.48 -14.82 6.11
N GLN A 186 13.38 -14.83 5.37
CA GLN A 186 12.95 -15.99 4.58
C GLN A 186 13.70 -16.12 3.25
N SER A 187 14.24 -15.02 2.74
CA SER A 187 15.00 -15.01 1.50
C SER A 187 16.36 -15.67 1.74
N LYS A 188 16.76 -16.56 0.83
CA LYS A 188 18.01 -17.32 0.98
C LYS A 188 19.19 -16.50 0.48
N ILE A 189 19.54 -16.68 -0.79
CA ILE A 189 20.70 -16.03 -1.41
C ILE A 189 20.28 -14.72 -2.08
N ASP A 190 19.21 -14.75 -2.87
CA ASP A 190 18.71 -13.56 -3.56
C ASP A 190 17.72 -12.79 -2.69
N VAL A 191 18.12 -11.60 -2.28
CA VAL A 191 17.29 -10.64 -1.52
C VAL A 191 16.79 -9.48 -2.38
N SER A 192 16.89 -9.56 -3.70
CA SER A 192 16.52 -8.46 -4.62
C SER A 192 15.08 -7.99 -4.41
N LYS A 193 14.15 -8.93 -4.24
CA LYS A 193 12.73 -8.64 -3.98
C LYS A 193 12.51 -7.88 -2.66
N PRO A 194 12.90 -8.41 -1.48
CA PRO A 194 12.69 -7.70 -0.22
C PRO A 194 13.46 -6.37 -0.18
N VAL A 195 14.64 -6.27 -0.79
CA VAL A 195 15.38 -5.00 -0.94
C VAL A 195 14.56 -3.97 -1.73
N TYR A 196 14.05 -4.34 -2.91
CA TYR A 196 13.24 -3.46 -3.74
C TYR A 196 12.00 -2.93 -3.00
N TRP A 197 11.21 -3.83 -2.40
CA TRP A 197 9.99 -3.42 -1.68
C TRP A 197 10.31 -2.59 -0.42
N SER A 198 11.45 -2.83 0.21
CA SER A 198 11.93 -2.03 1.33
C SER A 198 12.39 -0.65 0.89
N GLY A 199 13.07 -0.54 -0.24
CA GLY A 199 13.43 0.75 -0.84
C GLY A 199 12.20 1.61 -1.17
N LEU A 200 11.16 1.01 -1.74
CA LEU A 200 9.88 1.69 -1.95
C LEU A 200 9.22 2.10 -0.62
N PHE A 201 9.26 1.24 0.40
CA PHE A 201 8.77 1.59 1.74
C PHE A 201 9.53 2.79 2.32
N LEU A 202 10.86 2.81 2.21
CA LEU A 202 11.71 3.93 2.64
C LEU A 202 11.39 5.21 1.87
N ALA A 203 11.18 5.14 0.55
CA ALA A 203 10.74 6.28 -0.25
C ALA A 203 9.38 6.83 0.24
N LEU A 204 8.43 5.95 0.55
CA LEU A 204 7.13 6.32 1.11
C LEU A 204 7.26 6.96 2.50
N MET A 205 8.20 6.52 3.33
CA MET A 205 8.48 7.13 4.63
C MET A 205 9.18 8.48 4.46
N GLY A 206 10.14 8.58 3.54
CA GLY A 206 10.81 9.83 3.17
C GLY A 206 9.83 10.89 2.70
N TRP A 207 8.86 10.54 1.85
CA TRP A 207 7.80 11.48 1.46
C TRP A 207 6.95 11.96 2.64
N ARG A 208 6.65 11.08 3.61
CA ARG A 208 5.91 11.49 4.82
C ARG A 208 6.75 12.42 5.68
N LEU A 209 8.06 12.22 5.72
CA LEU A 209 9.01 13.06 6.43
C LEU A 209 9.11 14.46 5.78
N MET A 210 9.21 14.53 4.46
CA MET A 210 9.10 15.77 3.69
C MET A 210 7.82 16.53 4.07
N HIS A 211 6.67 15.85 4.08
CA HIS A 211 5.41 16.48 4.45
C HIS A 211 5.37 16.91 5.93
N ARG A 212 5.99 16.15 6.84
CA ARG A 212 6.10 16.52 8.26
C ARG A 212 6.92 17.80 8.44
N PHE A 213 8.00 17.95 7.68
CA PHE A 213 8.86 19.14 7.69
C PHE A 213 8.43 20.23 6.71
N LYS A 214 7.23 20.12 6.12
CA LYS A 214 6.66 21.09 5.16
C LYS A 214 7.53 21.33 3.92
N VAL A 215 8.36 20.36 3.54
CA VAL A 215 9.12 20.41 2.28
C VAL A 215 8.13 20.31 1.12
N PRO A 216 8.20 21.22 0.13
CA PRO A 216 7.27 21.22 -0.99
C PRO A 216 7.42 19.96 -1.86
N THR A 217 6.34 19.57 -2.53
CA THR A 217 6.33 18.44 -3.48
C THR A 217 6.55 18.94 -4.91
N THR A 218 7.58 19.77 -5.08
CA THR A 218 8.05 20.23 -6.39
C THR A 218 9.02 19.20 -7.02
N PRO A 219 9.31 19.29 -8.33
CA PRO A 219 10.19 18.33 -9.00
C PRO A 219 11.55 18.11 -8.32
N LEU A 220 12.22 19.18 -7.89
CA LEU A 220 13.55 19.12 -7.26
C LEU A 220 13.57 18.29 -5.96
N PRO A 221 12.73 18.58 -4.94
CA PRO A 221 12.64 17.73 -3.75
C PRO A 221 12.23 16.28 -4.04
N LEU A 222 11.40 16.05 -5.07
CA LEU A 222 11.01 14.69 -5.47
C LEU A 222 12.17 13.92 -6.14
N LEU A 223 13.01 14.60 -6.94
CA LEU A 223 14.26 14.03 -7.44
C LEU A 223 15.22 13.72 -6.29
N GLY A 224 15.36 14.64 -5.32
CA GLY A 224 16.14 14.41 -4.11
C GLY A 224 15.66 13.20 -3.32
N LEU A 225 14.34 13.03 -3.16
CA LEU A 225 13.75 11.84 -2.55
C LEU A 225 14.08 10.56 -3.34
N SER A 226 14.04 10.63 -4.68
CA SER A 226 14.36 9.49 -5.55
C SER A 226 15.79 9.00 -5.38
N VAL A 227 16.76 9.92 -5.40
CA VAL A 227 18.17 9.61 -5.19
C VAL A 227 18.40 9.10 -3.77
N ALA A 228 17.86 9.77 -2.76
CA ALA A 228 17.98 9.36 -1.36
C ALA A 228 17.39 7.96 -1.13
N ALA A 229 16.25 7.64 -1.75
CA ALA A 229 15.64 6.31 -1.66
C ALA A 229 16.51 5.24 -2.35
N GLY A 230 17.08 5.53 -3.53
CA GLY A 230 18.00 4.63 -4.21
C GLY A 230 19.24 4.33 -3.37
N LEU A 231 19.89 5.36 -2.84
CA LEU A 231 21.06 5.22 -1.95
C LEU A 231 20.72 4.46 -0.66
N ALA A 232 19.58 4.76 -0.04
CA ALA A 232 19.13 4.03 1.15
C ALA A 232 18.83 2.55 0.85
N THR A 233 18.37 2.25 -0.37
CA THR A 233 18.15 0.87 -0.85
C THR A 233 19.47 0.12 -1.01
N ALA A 234 20.46 0.72 -1.67
CA ALA A 234 21.80 0.16 -1.82
C ALA A 234 22.46 -0.08 -0.45
N GLY A 235 22.37 0.91 0.45
CA GLY A 235 22.87 0.79 1.82
C GLY A 235 22.17 -0.31 2.62
N LEU A 236 20.86 -0.48 2.46
CA LEU A 236 20.11 -1.55 3.09
C LEU A 236 20.54 -2.94 2.59
N GLU A 237 20.73 -3.09 1.28
CA GLU A 237 21.22 -4.34 0.69
C GLU A 237 22.63 -4.69 1.19
N ALA A 238 23.55 -3.73 1.14
CA ALA A 238 24.92 -3.89 1.62
C ALA A 238 24.97 -4.24 3.12
N LEU A 239 24.16 -3.55 3.94
CA LEU A 239 24.04 -3.84 5.36
C LEU A 239 23.49 -5.24 5.60
N TRP A 240 22.48 -5.66 4.83
CA TRP A 240 21.90 -7.00 4.98
C TRP A 240 22.93 -8.09 4.70
N TYR A 241 23.63 -8.04 3.57
CA TYR A 241 24.66 -9.04 3.24
C TYR A 241 25.84 -9.01 4.22
N ALA A 242 26.27 -7.82 4.66
CA ALA A 242 27.32 -7.71 5.67
C ALA A 242 26.95 -8.40 6.99
N LEU A 243 25.71 -8.22 7.45
CA LEU A 243 25.24 -8.81 8.71
C LEU A 243 24.85 -10.29 8.58
N ALA A 244 24.20 -10.68 7.48
CA ALA A 244 23.63 -12.01 7.32
C ALA A 244 24.61 -13.04 6.76
N THR A 245 25.54 -12.61 5.89
CA THR A 245 26.46 -13.51 5.19
C THR A 245 27.94 -13.17 5.40
N GLY A 246 28.26 -12.05 6.06
CA GLY A 246 29.65 -11.61 6.30
C GLY A 246 30.34 -11.05 5.05
N VAL A 247 29.60 -10.78 3.97
CA VAL A 247 30.17 -10.23 2.73
C VAL A 247 30.52 -8.75 2.98
N PRO A 248 31.71 -8.27 2.57
CA PRO A 248 32.09 -6.87 2.77
C PRO A 248 31.08 -5.90 2.17
N ALA A 249 30.59 -4.95 2.97
CA ALA A 249 29.60 -3.97 2.52
C ALA A 249 30.09 -3.14 1.33
N GLU A 250 31.40 -2.85 1.27
CA GLU A 250 32.01 -2.11 0.16
C GLU A 250 31.85 -2.84 -1.18
N ALA A 251 31.95 -4.16 -1.19
CA ALA A 251 31.82 -4.98 -2.41
C ALA A 251 30.37 -4.99 -2.91
N VAL A 252 29.41 -5.01 -1.99
CA VAL A 252 27.98 -4.93 -2.34
C VAL A 252 27.60 -3.52 -2.79
N LEU A 253 28.20 -2.48 -2.19
CA LEU A 253 27.98 -1.09 -2.58
C LEU A 253 28.60 -0.78 -3.95
N SER A 254 29.83 -1.23 -4.21
CA SER A 254 30.47 -1.05 -5.52
C SER A 254 29.66 -1.74 -6.61
N ALA A 255 29.19 -2.96 -6.36
CA ALA A 255 28.31 -3.68 -7.27
C ALA A 255 26.91 -3.04 -7.44
N ASN A 256 26.43 -2.25 -6.48
CA ASN A 256 25.21 -1.46 -6.64
C ASN A 256 25.40 -0.22 -7.51
N LEU A 257 26.62 0.33 -7.52
CA LEU A 257 26.93 1.55 -8.25
C LEU A 257 27.39 1.29 -9.69
N ASP A 258 27.63 0.04 -10.06
CA ASP A 258 27.89 -0.37 -11.44
C ASP A 258 26.57 -0.71 -12.17
N PRO A 259 26.10 0.13 -13.12
CA PRO A 259 24.83 -0.10 -13.81
C PRO A 259 24.97 -1.06 -15.01
N PHE A 260 26.18 -1.50 -15.38
CA PHE A 260 26.42 -2.20 -16.64
C PHE A 260 26.38 -3.73 -16.54
N ASP A 261 26.68 -4.28 -15.36
CA ASP A 261 26.71 -5.74 -15.16
C ASP A 261 25.33 -6.33 -14.81
N ASP A 262 24.65 -5.76 -13.81
CA ASP A 262 23.28 -6.16 -13.45
C ASP A 262 22.54 -5.00 -12.79
N VAL A 263 21.29 -4.76 -13.21
CA VAL A 263 20.51 -3.64 -12.70
C VAL A 263 19.96 -4.00 -11.32
N ARG A 264 20.69 -3.60 -10.28
CA ARG A 264 20.34 -3.87 -8.89
C ARG A 264 19.06 -3.15 -8.42
N PRO A 265 18.42 -3.63 -7.32
CA PRO A 265 17.19 -3.05 -6.78
C PRO A 265 17.24 -1.53 -6.52
N ALA A 266 18.39 -0.97 -6.16
CA ALA A 266 18.57 0.46 -5.93
C ALA A 266 18.20 1.30 -7.16
N TRP A 267 18.60 0.85 -8.36
CA TRP A 267 18.26 1.49 -9.63
C TRP A 267 16.79 1.34 -9.97
N TRP A 268 16.17 0.18 -9.67
CA TRP A 268 14.73 0.00 -9.86
C TRP A 268 13.92 0.91 -8.93
N VAL A 269 14.35 1.10 -7.68
CA VAL A 269 13.70 2.01 -6.74
C VAL A 269 13.84 3.46 -7.21
N LEU A 270 15.05 3.87 -7.61
CA LEU A 270 15.29 5.19 -8.18
C LEU A 270 14.39 5.41 -9.42
N GLY A 271 14.37 4.47 -10.36
CA GLY A 271 13.52 4.52 -11.55
C GLY A 271 12.02 4.51 -11.21
N THR A 272 11.58 3.83 -10.17
CA THR A 272 10.17 3.84 -9.76
C THR A 272 9.77 5.19 -9.14
N VAL A 273 10.64 5.76 -8.30
CA VAL A 273 10.36 7.02 -7.59
C VAL A 273 10.50 8.21 -8.53
N ILE A 274 11.43 8.18 -9.50
CA ILE A 274 11.60 9.28 -10.46
C ILE A 274 10.37 9.47 -11.35
N LEU A 275 9.61 8.41 -11.65
CA LEU A 275 8.36 8.47 -12.42
C LEU A 275 7.27 9.33 -11.75
N ILE A 276 7.42 9.62 -10.45
CA ILE A 276 6.52 10.51 -9.72
C ILE A 276 6.70 11.98 -10.14
N VAL A 277 7.88 12.35 -10.65
CA VAL A 277 8.22 13.72 -11.07
C VAL A 277 7.43 14.19 -12.30
N PRO A 278 7.39 13.45 -13.44
CA PRO A 278 6.59 13.85 -14.59
C PRO A 278 5.08 13.85 -14.27
N LEU A 279 4.61 12.96 -13.39
CA LEU A 279 3.23 12.95 -12.91
C LEU A 279 2.85 14.26 -12.20
N ASN A 280 3.78 14.83 -11.43
CA ASN A 280 3.59 16.13 -10.78
C ASN A 280 3.53 17.28 -11.80
N LEU A 281 4.45 17.27 -12.78
CA LEU A 281 4.56 18.31 -13.82
C LEU A 281 3.38 18.35 -14.80
N TRP A 282 2.86 17.20 -15.19
CA TRP A 282 1.72 17.11 -16.10
C TRP A 282 0.48 17.81 -15.53
N GLN A 283 0.29 17.74 -14.23
CA GLN A 283 -0.91 18.25 -13.57
C GLN A 283 -0.84 19.72 -13.23
N THR A 284 0.34 20.24 -12.87
CA THR A 284 0.52 21.69 -12.68
C THR A 284 0.19 22.44 -13.97
N ARG A 285 0.64 21.91 -15.13
CA ARG A 285 0.29 22.45 -16.46
C ARG A 285 -1.20 22.34 -16.79
N ALA A 286 -1.85 21.22 -16.48
CA ALA A 286 -3.30 21.06 -16.70
C ALA A 286 -4.13 22.06 -15.86
N THR A 287 -3.67 22.39 -14.65
CA THR A 287 -4.35 23.37 -13.78
C THR A 287 -4.05 24.83 -14.13
N SER A 288 -2.89 25.14 -14.69
CA SER A 288 -2.52 26.50 -15.10
C SER A 288 -3.12 26.87 -16.47
N GLY A 289 -3.23 25.93 -17.40
CA GLY A 289 -3.85 26.13 -18.71
C GLY A 289 -5.36 26.44 -18.66
N GLY A 290 -6.04 26.11 -17.56
CA GLY A 290 -7.47 26.41 -17.36
C GLY A 290 -7.78 27.81 -16.80
N LYS A 291 -6.77 28.63 -16.48
CA LYS A 291 -6.96 29.98 -15.92
C LYS A 291 -6.69 31.13 -16.92
N GLY A 292 -6.45 30.82 -18.19
CA GLY A 292 -5.97 31.78 -19.20
C GLY A 292 -6.98 32.32 -20.20
N SER A 293 -8.30 32.28 -19.96
CA SER A 293 -9.30 32.78 -20.93
C SER A 293 -10.57 33.40 -20.33
N SER A 294 -10.44 34.10 -19.19
CA SER A 294 -11.48 35.02 -18.73
C SER A 294 -10.86 36.37 -18.47
N GLU A 295 -10.44 37.02 -19.56
CA GLU A 295 -10.21 38.46 -19.57
C GLU A 295 -11.53 39.12 -19.14
N LYS A 296 -11.48 39.85 -18.02
CA LYS A 296 -12.64 40.54 -17.46
C LYS A 296 -13.04 41.66 -18.43
N GLU A 297 -14.11 41.45 -19.18
CA GLU A 297 -14.83 42.56 -19.81
C GLU A 297 -15.23 43.57 -18.72
N PRO A 298 -14.93 44.87 -18.89
CA PRO A 298 -15.33 45.88 -17.93
C PRO A 298 -16.85 46.04 -17.99
N VAL A 299 -17.53 45.64 -16.92
CA VAL A 299 -18.98 45.84 -16.74
C VAL A 299 -19.28 47.34 -16.83
N ALA A 300 -19.88 47.76 -17.94
CA ALA A 300 -20.39 49.11 -18.11
C ALA A 300 -21.50 49.38 -17.08
N ARG A 301 -21.32 50.40 -16.24
CA ARG A 301 -22.36 50.89 -15.31
C ARG A 301 -23.46 51.58 -16.11
N PRO A 302 -24.75 51.26 -15.89
CA PRO A 302 -25.83 52.03 -16.49
C PRO A 302 -25.91 53.43 -15.84
N ALA A 303 -26.11 54.43 -16.71
CA ALA A 303 -26.23 55.83 -16.34
C ALA A 303 -27.43 56.07 -15.42
N ARG A 304 -27.21 56.91 -14.40
CA ARG A 304 -28.20 57.33 -13.42
C ARG A 304 -29.19 58.30 -14.10
N ALA A 305 -30.44 57.88 -14.27
CA ALA A 305 -31.50 58.77 -14.75
C ALA A 305 -31.77 59.87 -13.70
N ALA A 306 -31.64 61.12 -14.11
CA ALA A 306 -32.06 62.29 -13.34
C ALA A 306 -33.59 62.32 -13.26
N LYS A 307 -34.14 62.50 -12.06
CA LYS A 307 -35.54 62.89 -11.87
C LYS A 307 -35.61 64.41 -11.87
N VAL A 308 -36.49 64.93 -12.73
CA VAL A 308 -37.08 66.28 -12.69
C VAL A 308 -38.07 66.34 -11.55
#